data_AF-A0A6N7PEN8-F1
#
_entry.id   AF-A0A6N7PEN8-F1
#
_cell.length_a   1.000
_cell.length_b   1.000
_cell.length_c   1.000
_cell.angle_alpha   90.00
_cell.angle_beta   90.00
_cell.angle_gamma   90.00
#
_symmetry.space_group_name_H-M   'P 1'
#
loop_
_entity.id
_entity.type
_entity.pdbx_description
1 polymer ?
#
loop_
_entity_poly.entity_id
_entity_poly.type
_entity_poly.pdbx_seq_one_letter_code
_entity_poly.pdbx_strand_id
1 'polypeptide(L)'
;MLLALGRYEADREFGTAHRWYLRLVPASFAIRNMDLYWRRSHDTGTFKAELGASRVTAELEGWAVVDRLMCVTILGFLGRALEILGARVADLEHPHCRALGAATCVFRAKIGWPRNALRATKRPSKADLPLIAQELTQYTDLDVLADALLELLHREMGHDHVALWFTGMDGDARLLREVGARGGRSERSFVLTVAGRTVGKIDVGGPERGAEGRGLVDELVPFIAVAVAGARAPEAFPAPERGGVERRLERAKALWSLTHRQAEVLSLVASGRTNKEIAAALGCTEGTVEVHVTHVLRKCGASNRAALAARFWGEL
;
A
#
# COMPACT_ATOMS: atom_id res chain seq x y z
N MET A 1 -18.79 -18.02 -3.13
CA MET A 1 -18.44 -17.55 -1.77
C MET A 1 -16.95 -17.24 -1.64
N LEU A 2 -16.04 -18.19 -1.90
CA LEU A 2 -14.58 -17.99 -1.72
C LEU A 2 -13.95 -16.99 -2.70
N LEU A 3 -14.38 -16.96 -3.97
CA LEU A 3 -13.92 -15.93 -4.91
C LEU A 3 -14.28 -14.51 -4.42
N ALA A 4 -15.44 -14.36 -3.79
CA ALA A 4 -15.87 -13.09 -3.21
C ALA A 4 -15.05 -12.71 -1.97
N LEU A 5 -14.58 -13.69 -1.19
CA LEU A 5 -13.67 -13.47 -0.06
C LEU A 5 -12.34 -12.90 -0.54
N GLY A 6 -11.73 -13.48 -1.58
CA GLY A 6 -10.51 -12.94 -2.18
C GLY A 6 -10.66 -11.51 -2.71
N ARG A 7 -11.79 -11.24 -3.39
CA ARG A 7 -12.11 -9.88 -3.84
C ARG A 7 -12.23 -8.91 -2.66
N TYR A 8 -12.92 -9.32 -1.60
CA TYR A 8 -13.03 -8.53 -0.37
C TYR A 8 -11.68 -8.28 0.30
N GLU A 9 -10.80 -9.28 0.31
CA GLU A 9 -9.44 -9.13 0.81
C GLU A 9 -8.65 -8.08 0.02
N ALA A 10 -8.75 -8.07 -1.32
CA ALA A 10 -8.13 -7.01 -2.12
C ALA A 10 -8.71 -5.62 -1.80
N ASP A 11 -10.02 -5.48 -1.61
CA ASP A 11 -10.63 -4.22 -1.22
C ASP A 11 -10.18 -3.72 0.16
N ARG A 12 -9.82 -4.65 1.06
CA ARG A 12 -9.23 -4.38 2.38
C ARG A 12 -7.74 -4.06 2.28
N GLU A 13 -7.02 -4.78 1.42
CA GLU A 13 -5.56 -4.70 1.27
C GLU A 13 -5.15 -3.34 0.70
N PHE A 14 -5.88 -2.90 -0.33
CA PHE A 14 -5.68 -1.62 -0.98
C PHE A 14 -6.58 -0.57 -0.33
N GLY A 15 -6.08 0.11 0.71
CA GLY A 15 -6.76 1.23 1.38
C GLY A 15 -7.03 2.43 0.46
N THR A 16 -7.65 3.49 0.97
CA THR A 16 -7.94 4.70 0.17
C THR A 16 -6.65 5.35 -0.34
N ALA A 17 -5.61 5.41 0.49
CA ALA A 17 -4.30 5.93 0.11
C ALA A 17 -3.66 5.05 -0.96
N HIS A 18 -3.68 3.73 -0.74
CA HIS A 18 -3.06 2.77 -1.64
C HIS A 18 -3.76 2.73 -3.01
N ARG A 19 -5.09 2.77 -3.05
CA ARG A 19 -5.88 2.89 -4.28
C ARG A 19 -5.59 4.16 -5.05
N TRP A 20 -5.28 5.25 -4.34
CA TRP A 20 -4.89 6.48 -4.99
C TRP A 20 -3.50 6.36 -5.62
N TYR A 21 -2.52 5.83 -4.88
CA TYR A 21 -1.17 5.55 -5.39
C TYR A 21 -1.22 4.63 -6.63
N LEU A 22 -1.99 3.55 -6.56
CA LEU A 22 -2.19 2.60 -7.66
C LEU A 22 -2.83 3.21 -8.92
N ARG A 23 -3.51 4.34 -8.80
CA ARG A 23 -4.08 5.08 -9.95
C ARG A 23 -3.11 6.07 -10.56
N LEU A 24 -2.02 6.40 -9.87
CA LEU A 24 -0.99 7.28 -10.39
C LEU A 24 0.10 6.51 -11.12
N VAL A 25 0.43 5.31 -10.64
CA VAL A 25 1.46 4.50 -11.28
C VAL A 25 0.91 3.76 -12.50
N PRO A 26 1.73 3.52 -13.53
CA PRO A 26 1.35 2.64 -14.64
C PRO A 26 0.92 1.27 -14.14
N ALA A 27 -0.13 0.71 -14.73
CA ALA A 27 -0.63 -0.62 -14.34
C ALA A 27 0.44 -1.71 -14.50
N SER A 28 1.29 -1.60 -15.52
CA SER A 28 2.48 -2.45 -15.73
C SER A 28 3.36 -2.50 -14.49
N PHE A 29 3.62 -1.35 -13.90
CA PHE A 29 4.44 -1.21 -12.71
C PHE A 29 3.80 -1.88 -11.50
N ALA A 30 2.52 -1.58 -11.22
CA ALA A 30 1.81 -2.17 -10.10
C ALA A 30 1.70 -3.71 -10.21
N ILE A 31 1.50 -4.23 -11.41
CA ILE A 31 1.38 -5.68 -11.67
C ILE A 31 2.74 -6.37 -11.43
N ARG A 32 3.83 -5.84 -11.99
CA ARG A 32 5.16 -6.46 -11.80
C ARG A 32 5.63 -6.46 -10.35
N ASN A 33 5.15 -5.50 -9.57
CA ASN A 33 5.47 -5.37 -8.15
C ASN A 33 4.46 -6.07 -7.22
N MET A 34 3.61 -6.97 -7.73
CA MET A 34 2.66 -7.69 -6.85
C MET A 34 3.32 -8.56 -5.77
N ASP A 35 4.58 -8.98 -5.96
CA ASP A 35 5.34 -9.70 -4.95
C ASP A 35 5.54 -8.87 -3.67
N LEU A 36 5.60 -7.53 -3.79
CA LEU A 36 5.68 -6.63 -2.65
C LEU A 36 4.44 -6.71 -1.78
N TYR A 37 3.26 -6.81 -2.41
CA TYR A 37 1.99 -7.01 -1.70
C TYR A 37 1.89 -8.40 -1.09
N TRP A 38 2.42 -9.41 -1.76
CA TRP A 38 2.44 -10.79 -1.25
C TRP A 38 3.23 -10.90 0.05
N ARG A 39 4.48 -10.42 0.04
CA ARG A 39 5.40 -10.48 1.19
C ARG A 39 4.93 -9.71 2.42
N ARG A 40 3.97 -8.79 2.26
CA ARG A 40 3.33 -8.08 3.36
C ARG A 40 2.55 -9.01 4.29
N SER A 41 1.84 -9.95 3.69
CA SER A 41 0.85 -10.79 4.38
C SER A 41 1.34 -12.23 4.53
N HIS A 42 2.47 -12.58 3.91
CA HIS A 42 3.00 -13.94 3.85
C HIS A 42 4.53 -13.94 3.97
N ASP A 43 5.04 -14.73 4.91
CA ASP A 43 6.47 -14.85 5.19
C ASP A 43 7.22 -15.75 4.18
N THR A 44 6.48 -16.48 3.35
CA THR A 44 7.05 -17.46 2.39
C THR A 44 6.34 -17.39 1.05
N GLY A 45 6.99 -17.96 0.03
CA GLY A 45 6.51 -17.94 -1.34
C GLY A 45 6.87 -16.66 -2.08
N THR A 46 6.71 -16.71 -3.40
CA THR A 46 7.00 -15.59 -4.31
C THR A 46 5.86 -15.48 -5.31
N PHE A 47 5.31 -14.28 -5.43
CA PHE A 47 4.15 -13.98 -6.26
C PHE A 47 4.54 -13.04 -7.41
N LYS A 48 4.99 -13.63 -8.52
CA LYS A 48 5.44 -12.88 -9.71
C LYS A 48 4.25 -12.65 -10.62
N ALA A 49 4.07 -11.43 -11.12
CA ALA A 49 3.01 -11.17 -12.10
C ALA A 49 3.51 -10.34 -13.27
N GLU A 50 2.95 -10.62 -14.44
CA GLU A 50 3.33 -9.99 -15.71
C GLU A 50 2.08 -9.50 -16.45
N LEU A 51 2.21 -8.33 -17.06
CA LEU A 51 1.20 -7.72 -17.91
C LEU A 51 1.53 -7.95 -19.39
N GLY A 52 0.68 -8.69 -20.09
CA GLY A 52 0.63 -8.74 -21.55
C GLY A 52 -0.44 -7.79 -22.12
N ALA A 53 -0.59 -7.77 -23.45
CA ALA A 53 -1.47 -6.82 -24.14
C ALA A 53 -2.96 -6.86 -23.69
N SER A 54 -3.48 -8.05 -23.36
CA SER A 54 -4.87 -8.26 -22.93
C SER A 54 -5.01 -9.35 -21.86
N ARG A 55 -3.90 -9.68 -21.21
CA ARG A 55 -3.84 -10.76 -20.22
C ARG A 55 -2.82 -10.43 -19.14
N VAL A 56 -3.14 -10.79 -17.90
CA VAL A 56 -2.20 -10.83 -16.79
C VAL A 56 -1.97 -12.27 -16.41
N THR A 57 -0.71 -12.64 -16.16
CA THR A 57 -0.34 -13.95 -15.62
C THR A 57 0.38 -13.73 -14.30
N ALA A 58 -0.03 -14.46 -13.26
CA ALA A 58 0.63 -14.44 -11.96
C ALA A 58 1.01 -15.85 -11.53
N GLU A 59 2.21 -16.02 -10.98
CA GLU A 59 2.77 -17.28 -10.55
C GLU A 59 3.11 -17.23 -9.06
N LEU A 60 2.64 -18.24 -8.33
CA LEU A 60 2.95 -18.45 -6.92
C LEU A 60 3.77 -19.72 -6.75
N GLU A 61 5.01 -19.54 -6.28
CA GLU A 61 5.97 -20.60 -6.00
C GLU A 61 6.45 -20.54 -4.54
N GLY A 62 7.06 -21.62 -4.04
CA GLY A 62 7.78 -21.62 -2.74
C GLY A 62 6.94 -21.44 -1.47
N TRP A 63 5.61 -21.37 -1.58
CA TRP A 63 4.72 -21.25 -0.41
C TRP A 63 4.42 -22.62 0.21
N ALA A 64 4.57 -22.74 1.54
CA ALA A 64 4.53 -24.04 2.23
C ALA A 64 3.12 -24.65 2.31
N VAL A 65 2.08 -23.81 2.38
CA VAL A 65 0.68 -24.23 2.46
C VAL A 65 0.05 -24.01 1.09
N VAL A 66 -0.43 -25.07 0.43
CA VAL A 66 -1.25 -24.89 -0.78
C VAL A 66 -2.47 -25.78 -0.72
N ASP A 67 -3.61 -25.17 -0.42
CA ASP A 67 -4.92 -25.79 -0.56
C ASP A 67 -5.72 -25.12 -1.68
N ARG A 68 -6.72 -25.85 -2.19
CA ARG A 68 -7.56 -25.41 -3.31
C ARG A 68 -8.41 -24.19 -2.96
N LEU A 69 -8.77 -24.01 -1.69
CA LEU A 69 -9.61 -22.89 -1.23
C LEU A 69 -8.80 -21.59 -1.29
N MET A 70 -7.55 -21.62 -0.81
CA MET A 70 -6.63 -20.50 -0.91
C MET A 70 -6.38 -20.09 -2.36
N CYS A 71 -6.25 -21.05 -3.27
CA CYS A 71 -6.10 -20.75 -4.70
C CYS A 71 -7.31 -19.98 -5.27
N VAL A 72 -8.54 -20.32 -4.85
CA VAL A 72 -9.75 -19.58 -5.25
C VAL A 72 -9.78 -18.18 -4.65
N THR A 73 -9.31 -18.01 -3.41
CA THR A 73 -9.17 -16.69 -2.77
C THR A 73 -8.15 -15.83 -3.51
N ILE A 74 -6.96 -16.35 -3.84
CA ILE A 74 -5.94 -15.63 -4.61
C ILE A 74 -6.46 -15.23 -5.99
N LEU A 75 -7.21 -16.10 -6.66
CA LEU A 75 -7.83 -15.79 -7.95
C LEU A 75 -8.83 -14.62 -7.84
N GLY A 76 -9.63 -14.60 -6.78
CA GLY A 76 -10.55 -13.50 -6.47
C GLY A 76 -9.81 -12.20 -6.15
N PHE A 77 -8.75 -12.27 -5.36
CA PHE A 77 -7.88 -11.15 -5.02
C PHE A 77 -7.27 -10.52 -6.27
N LEU A 78 -6.65 -11.33 -7.14
CA LEU A 78 -6.04 -10.87 -8.39
C LEU A 78 -7.06 -10.13 -9.27
N GLY A 79 -8.25 -10.72 -9.46
CA GLY A 79 -9.31 -10.07 -10.24
C GLY A 79 -9.69 -8.71 -9.70
N ARG A 80 -9.87 -8.59 -8.37
CA ARG A 80 -10.22 -7.31 -7.77
C ARG A 80 -9.08 -6.29 -7.77
N ALA A 81 -7.85 -6.73 -7.57
CA ALA A 81 -6.66 -5.88 -7.67
C ALA A 81 -6.56 -5.24 -9.06
N LEU A 82 -6.80 -6.02 -10.13
CA LEU A 82 -6.80 -5.52 -11.50
C LEU A 82 -7.92 -4.52 -11.76
N GLU A 83 -9.11 -4.74 -11.21
CA GLU A 83 -10.20 -3.76 -11.29
C GLU A 83 -9.88 -2.45 -10.55
N ILE A 84 -9.19 -2.52 -9.40
CA ILE A 84 -8.74 -1.35 -8.65
C ILE A 84 -7.74 -0.52 -9.47
N LEU A 85 -6.88 -1.20 -10.23
CA LEU A 85 -5.98 -0.59 -11.22
C LEU A 85 -6.70 -0.02 -12.44
N GLY A 86 -8.02 -0.23 -12.56
CA GLY A 86 -8.85 0.30 -13.65
C GLY A 86 -9.08 -0.68 -14.80
N ALA A 87 -8.62 -1.92 -14.71
CA ALA A 87 -8.89 -2.94 -15.73
C ALA A 87 -10.36 -3.40 -15.69
N ARG A 88 -10.92 -3.73 -16.85
CA ARG A 88 -12.12 -4.58 -16.94
C ARG A 88 -11.65 -6.03 -17.01
N VAL A 89 -11.94 -6.81 -15.97
CA VAL A 89 -11.64 -8.25 -15.94
C VAL A 89 -12.79 -9.01 -16.60
N ALA A 90 -12.51 -9.66 -17.72
CA ALA A 90 -13.48 -10.43 -18.49
C ALA A 90 -13.50 -11.90 -18.07
N ASP A 91 -12.36 -12.43 -17.63
CA ASP A 91 -12.23 -13.83 -17.25
C ASP A 91 -11.06 -14.04 -16.27
N LEU A 92 -11.17 -15.07 -15.43
CA LEU A 92 -10.20 -15.45 -14.41
C LEU A 92 -10.00 -16.98 -14.42
N GLU A 93 -8.76 -17.42 -14.62
CA GLU A 93 -8.40 -18.82 -14.74
C GLU A 93 -7.28 -19.19 -13.75
N HIS A 94 -7.26 -20.45 -13.33
CA HIS A 94 -6.17 -21.04 -12.55
C HIS A 94 -5.68 -22.34 -13.22
N PRO A 95 -4.93 -22.25 -14.33
CA PRO A 95 -4.61 -23.41 -15.18
C PRO A 95 -3.64 -24.43 -14.56
N HIS A 96 -2.78 -24.01 -13.63
CA HIS A 96 -1.83 -24.91 -12.95
C HIS A 96 -1.98 -24.75 -11.45
N CYS A 97 -2.21 -25.83 -10.71
CA CYS A 97 -2.47 -25.80 -9.27
C CYS A 97 -1.59 -26.80 -8.53
N ARG A 98 -0.80 -26.33 -7.55
CA ARG A 98 0.06 -27.21 -6.74
C ARG A 98 -0.72 -28.18 -5.88
N ALA A 99 -1.91 -27.79 -5.40
CA ALA A 99 -2.83 -28.70 -4.71
C ALA A 99 -3.33 -29.86 -5.61
N LEU A 100 -3.09 -29.77 -6.93
CA LEU A 100 -3.40 -30.81 -7.92
C LEU A 100 -2.15 -31.42 -8.56
N GLY A 101 -0.98 -31.22 -7.96
CA GLY A 101 0.29 -31.83 -8.40
C GLY A 101 1.13 -31.01 -9.37
N ALA A 102 0.73 -29.78 -9.71
CA ALA A 102 1.62 -28.88 -10.46
C ALA A 102 2.81 -28.40 -9.60
N ALA A 103 3.91 -27.99 -10.23
CA ALA A 103 5.08 -27.45 -9.52
C ALA A 103 4.82 -26.04 -8.95
N THR A 104 4.07 -25.21 -9.69
CA THR A 104 3.71 -23.83 -9.33
C THR A 104 2.21 -23.60 -9.51
N CYS A 105 1.67 -22.62 -8.77
CA CYS A 105 0.31 -22.15 -8.99
C CYS A 105 0.34 -21.02 -10.02
N VAL A 106 -0.40 -21.15 -11.13
CA VAL A 106 -0.50 -20.12 -12.17
C VAL A 106 -1.93 -19.59 -12.21
N PHE A 107 -2.08 -18.28 -12.11
CA PHE A 107 -3.34 -17.54 -12.21
C PHE A 107 -3.31 -16.66 -13.46
N ARG A 108 -4.41 -16.57 -14.18
CA ARG A 108 -4.53 -15.74 -15.37
C ARG A 108 -5.79 -14.90 -15.33
N ALA A 109 -5.70 -13.68 -15.82
CA ALA A 109 -6.84 -12.78 -15.99
C ALA A 109 -6.88 -12.26 -17.41
N LYS A 110 -8.01 -12.40 -18.10
CA LYS A 110 -8.26 -11.72 -19.38
C LYS A 110 -8.79 -10.33 -19.08
N ILE A 111 -8.11 -9.30 -19.59
CA ILE A 111 -8.41 -7.91 -19.24
C ILE A 111 -8.54 -7.00 -20.46
N GLY A 112 -9.29 -5.92 -20.29
CA GLY A 112 -9.33 -4.79 -21.21
C GLY A 112 -9.19 -3.47 -20.45
N TRP A 113 -8.49 -2.49 -21.03
CA TRP A 113 -8.25 -1.18 -20.42
C TRP A 113 -9.17 -0.12 -21.03
N PRO A 114 -10.09 0.47 -20.26
CA PRO A 114 -10.84 1.65 -20.68
C PRO A 114 -9.88 2.82 -20.98
N ARG A 115 -10.19 3.63 -22.00
CA ARG A 115 -9.36 4.79 -22.42
C ARG A 115 -9.04 5.81 -21.31
N ASN A 116 -9.83 5.85 -20.23
CA ASN A 116 -9.67 6.79 -19.11
C ASN A 116 -9.36 6.09 -17.77
N ALA A 117 -8.93 4.83 -17.78
CA ALA A 117 -8.82 4.00 -16.58
C ALA A 117 -7.83 4.51 -15.52
N LEU A 118 -6.84 5.31 -15.91
CA LEU A 118 -5.66 5.63 -15.11
C LEU A 118 -5.59 7.07 -14.60
N ARG A 119 -6.68 7.86 -14.62
CA ARG A 119 -6.66 9.22 -14.05
C ARG A 119 -7.40 9.27 -12.73
N ALA A 120 -6.67 9.53 -11.64
CA ALA A 120 -7.28 9.85 -10.35
C ALA A 120 -8.15 11.11 -10.49
N THR A 121 -9.47 10.96 -10.35
CA THR A 121 -10.43 12.07 -10.50
C THR A 121 -10.47 13.00 -9.29
N LYS A 122 -9.90 12.59 -8.15
CA LYS A 122 -9.82 13.38 -6.92
C LYS A 122 -8.48 13.16 -6.23
N ARG A 123 -7.74 14.25 -6.00
CA ARG A 123 -6.44 14.26 -5.29
C ARG A 123 -6.66 14.22 -3.77
N PRO A 124 -5.76 13.61 -2.98
CA PRO A 124 -5.84 13.63 -1.53
C PRO A 124 -5.57 15.05 -1.05
N SER A 125 -6.27 15.45 0.00
CA SER A 125 -6.02 16.74 0.64
C SER A 125 -4.70 16.70 1.41
N LYS A 126 -4.15 17.88 1.76
CA LYS A 126 -2.97 17.96 2.65
C LYS A 126 -3.19 17.25 3.99
N ALA A 127 -4.44 17.19 4.47
CA ALA A 127 -4.81 16.51 5.70
C ALA A 127 -4.78 14.97 5.58
N ASP A 128 -4.88 14.43 4.36
CA ASP A 128 -4.82 12.98 4.11
C ASP A 128 -3.37 12.46 4.07
N LEU A 129 -2.40 13.34 3.81
CA LEU A 129 -0.98 12.95 3.61
C LEU A 129 -0.35 12.20 4.79
N PRO A 130 -0.59 12.56 6.08
CA PRO A 130 -0.05 11.79 7.20
C PRO A 130 -0.62 10.38 7.32
N LEU A 131 -1.91 10.18 7.02
CA LEU A 131 -2.51 8.84 7.02
C LEU A 131 -1.97 8.01 5.85
N ILE A 132 -1.81 8.63 4.68
CA ILE A 132 -1.16 8.02 3.53
C ILE A 132 0.29 7.65 3.86
N ALA A 133 1.01 8.48 4.63
CA ALA A 133 2.34 8.19 5.13
C ALA A 133 2.39 6.92 5.93
N GLN A 134 1.54 6.86 6.94
CA GLN A 134 1.46 5.74 7.83
C GLN A 134 1.08 4.47 7.08
N GLU A 135 0.12 4.54 6.15
CA GLU A 135 -0.20 3.44 5.26
C GLU A 135 1.05 3.02 4.44
N LEU A 136 1.64 3.88 3.61
CA LEU A 136 2.78 3.52 2.76
C LEU A 136 4.02 3.01 3.53
N THR A 137 4.24 3.52 4.73
CA THR A 137 5.41 3.17 5.57
C THR A 137 5.19 1.89 6.37
N GLN A 138 3.94 1.50 6.63
CA GLN A 138 3.59 0.16 7.09
C GLN A 138 3.86 -0.92 6.04
N TYR A 139 4.11 -0.55 4.79
CA TYR A 139 4.06 -1.47 3.65
C TYR A 139 5.38 -1.76 2.97
N THR A 140 6.50 -1.25 3.47
CA THR A 140 7.73 -1.43 2.71
C THR A 140 9.00 -1.48 3.57
N ASP A 141 9.78 -2.54 3.34
CA ASP A 141 11.23 -2.44 3.49
C ASP A 141 11.68 -1.28 2.60
N LEU A 142 12.35 -0.33 3.23
CA LEU A 142 12.66 0.96 2.67
C LEU A 142 13.57 0.87 1.45
N ASP A 143 14.42 -0.14 1.42
CA ASP A 143 15.27 -0.39 0.27
C ASP A 143 14.42 -0.86 -0.92
N VAL A 144 13.40 -1.66 -0.66
CA VAL A 144 12.47 -2.16 -1.67
C VAL A 144 11.56 -1.06 -2.21
N LEU A 145 11.08 -0.14 -1.37
CA LEU A 145 10.29 1.00 -1.85
C LEU A 145 11.12 1.95 -2.69
N ALA A 146 12.35 2.23 -2.25
CA ALA A 146 13.26 3.12 -2.96
C ALA A 146 13.56 2.56 -4.35
N ASP A 147 13.86 1.26 -4.45
CA ASP A 147 14.13 0.60 -5.71
C ASP A 147 12.90 0.63 -6.63
N ALA A 148 11.71 0.34 -6.10
CA ALA A 148 10.45 0.40 -6.85
C ALA A 148 10.16 1.83 -7.37
N LEU A 149 10.33 2.86 -6.55
CA LEU A 149 10.12 4.25 -6.96
C LEU A 149 11.14 4.72 -8.01
N LEU A 150 12.39 4.29 -7.89
CA LEU A 150 13.42 4.58 -8.90
C LEU A 150 13.15 3.86 -10.21
N GLU A 151 12.72 2.60 -10.16
CA GLU A 151 12.32 1.86 -11.35
C GLU A 151 11.11 2.51 -12.05
N LEU A 152 10.14 3.00 -11.29
CA LEU A 152 9.02 3.77 -11.82
C LEU A 152 9.53 4.99 -12.60
N LEU A 153 10.37 5.82 -11.96
CA LEU A 153 10.90 7.04 -12.56
C LEU A 153 11.86 6.76 -13.74
N HIS A 154 12.66 5.71 -13.67
CA HIS A 154 13.64 5.40 -14.72
C HIS A 154 13.00 4.67 -15.91
N ARG A 155 12.32 3.55 -15.66
CA ARG A 155 11.85 2.64 -16.72
C ARG A 155 10.52 3.06 -17.32
N GLU A 156 9.58 3.47 -16.47
CA GLU A 156 8.23 3.77 -16.95
C GLU A 156 8.07 5.23 -17.34
N MET A 157 8.76 6.14 -16.64
CA MET A 157 8.73 7.58 -16.93
C MET A 157 9.86 8.03 -17.87
N GLY A 158 10.82 7.14 -18.14
CA GLY A 158 11.85 7.32 -19.15
C GLY A 158 12.95 8.32 -18.79
N HIS A 159 13.15 8.62 -17.50
CA HIS A 159 14.27 9.45 -17.05
C HIS A 159 15.59 8.69 -17.18
N ASP A 160 16.61 9.32 -17.75
CA ASP A 160 17.92 8.70 -17.98
C ASP A 160 18.72 8.53 -16.68
N HIS A 161 18.43 9.36 -15.68
CA HIS A 161 19.05 9.34 -14.35
C HIS A 161 18.03 9.70 -13.27
N VAL A 162 18.05 8.96 -12.16
CA VAL A 162 17.23 9.25 -10.98
C VAL A 162 18.04 8.97 -9.72
N ALA A 163 18.11 9.94 -8.81
CA ALA A 163 18.77 9.77 -7.52
C ALA A 163 17.86 10.22 -6.37
N LEU A 164 17.68 9.34 -5.39
CA LEU A 164 16.92 9.61 -4.18
C LEU A 164 17.87 9.89 -3.02
N TRP A 165 17.65 11.01 -2.35
CA TRP A 165 18.44 11.47 -1.22
C TRP A 165 17.55 11.61 0.01
N PHE A 166 18.11 11.30 1.16
CA PHE A 166 17.49 11.53 2.46
C PHE A 166 18.24 12.60 3.23
N THR A 167 17.51 13.48 3.90
CA THR A 167 18.09 14.50 4.76
C THR A 167 17.86 14.09 6.20
N GLY A 168 18.96 13.82 6.92
CA GLY A 168 18.92 13.48 8.33
C GLY A 168 18.53 14.66 9.22
N MET A 169 18.36 14.39 10.51
CA MET A 169 18.06 15.42 11.52
C MET A 169 19.20 16.45 11.68
N ASP A 170 20.42 16.07 11.28
CA ASP A 170 21.61 16.92 11.19
C ASP A 170 21.55 17.92 10.02
N GLY A 171 20.60 17.76 9.10
CA GLY A 171 20.44 18.59 7.91
C GLY A 171 21.29 18.12 6.72
N ASP A 172 22.09 17.06 6.89
CA ASP A 172 22.95 16.55 5.83
C ASP A 172 22.17 15.63 4.89
N ALA A 173 22.23 15.96 3.59
CA ALA A 173 21.66 15.13 2.54
C ALA A 173 22.60 13.97 2.19
N ARG A 174 22.09 12.74 2.30
CA ARG A 174 22.80 11.50 2.02
C ARG A 174 22.14 10.77 0.87
N LEU A 175 22.93 10.32 -0.10
CA LEU A 175 22.42 9.52 -1.22
C LEU A 175 21.88 8.20 -0.67
N LEU A 176 20.59 7.93 -0.89
CA LEU A 176 20.00 6.65 -0.54
C LEU A 176 20.19 5.63 -1.66
N ARG A 177 19.81 6.02 -2.89
CA ARG A 177 19.82 5.16 -4.06
C ARG A 177 19.92 5.99 -5.35
N GLU A 178 20.46 5.39 -6.39
CA GLU A 178 20.65 5.99 -7.72
C GLU A 178 20.46 4.92 -8.80
N VAL A 179 19.76 5.27 -9.88
CA VAL A 179 19.59 4.44 -11.07
C VAL A 179 19.90 5.28 -12.32
N GLY A 180 20.63 4.68 -13.26
CA GLY A 180 21.16 5.35 -14.46
C GLY A 180 22.69 5.43 -14.44
N ALA A 181 23.27 6.20 -15.37
CA ALA A 181 24.72 6.43 -15.38
C ALA A 181 25.15 7.13 -14.09
N ARG A 182 26.07 6.53 -13.33
CA ARG A 182 26.55 7.03 -12.04
C ARG A 182 27.16 8.43 -12.20
N GLY A 183 26.68 9.41 -11.44
CA GLY A 183 27.08 10.81 -11.62
C GLY A 183 26.48 11.49 -12.85
N GLY A 184 25.36 10.95 -13.35
CA GLY A 184 24.57 11.54 -14.43
C GLY A 184 24.14 12.97 -14.08
N ARG A 185 24.02 13.83 -15.10
CA ARG A 185 23.64 15.23 -14.90
C ARG A 185 22.17 15.30 -14.50
N SER A 186 21.91 15.74 -13.28
CA SER A 186 20.57 16.11 -12.84
C SER A 186 20.14 17.41 -13.51
N GLU A 187 18.95 17.42 -14.12
CA GLU A 187 18.38 18.59 -14.78
C GLU A 187 17.26 19.21 -13.95
N ARG A 188 16.59 18.41 -13.11
CA ARG A 188 15.54 18.85 -12.18
C ARG A 188 15.75 18.19 -10.82
N SER A 189 15.51 18.97 -9.76
CA SER A 189 15.56 18.51 -8.38
C SER A 189 14.25 18.86 -7.68
N PHE A 190 13.65 17.88 -7.03
CA PHE A 190 12.42 18.02 -6.26
C PHE A 190 12.75 17.86 -4.78
N VAL A 191 12.56 18.93 -4.01
CA VAL A 191 12.74 18.88 -2.56
C VAL A 191 11.56 18.13 -1.95
N LEU A 192 11.86 17.08 -1.20
CA LEU A 192 10.88 16.30 -0.47
C LEU A 192 10.62 16.98 0.87
N THR A 193 9.40 17.49 1.07
CA THR A 193 9.02 18.20 2.28
C THR A 193 7.81 17.55 2.94
N VAL A 194 7.91 17.33 4.24
CA VAL A 194 6.81 16.85 5.09
C VAL A 194 6.66 17.80 6.27
N ALA A 195 5.44 18.27 6.52
CA ALA A 195 5.12 19.18 7.63
C ALA A 195 6.08 20.39 7.71
N GLY A 196 6.51 20.93 6.56
CA GLY A 196 7.42 22.07 6.47
C GLY A 196 8.91 21.74 6.71
N ARG A 197 9.26 20.47 6.95
CA ARG A 197 10.65 20.01 7.09
C ARG A 197 11.10 19.32 5.80
N THR A 198 12.33 19.61 5.39
CA THR A 198 12.98 18.86 4.30
C THR A 198 13.38 17.49 4.81
N VAL A 199 12.93 16.45 4.11
CA VAL A 199 13.19 15.05 4.48
C VAL A 199 14.05 14.35 3.42
N GLY A 200 14.31 15.02 2.30
CA GLY A 200 15.15 14.51 1.23
C GLY A 200 14.99 15.31 -0.04
N LYS A 201 15.52 14.76 -1.14
CA LYS A 201 15.27 15.26 -2.50
C LYS A 201 15.30 14.13 -3.52
N ILE A 202 14.61 14.33 -4.64
CA ILE A 202 14.72 13.48 -5.83
C ILE A 202 15.38 14.30 -6.91
N ASP A 203 16.50 13.84 -7.42
CA ASP A 203 17.11 14.39 -8.61
C ASP A 203 16.73 13.52 -9.80
N VAL A 204 16.33 14.15 -10.90
CA VAL A 204 16.04 13.49 -12.17
C VAL A 204 16.82 14.15 -13.31
N GLY A 205 17.35 13.33 -14.22
CA GLY A 205 18.03 13.74 -15.43
C GLY A 205 17.35 13.16 -16.67
N GLY A 206 17.33 13.94 -17.74
CA GLY A 206 16.77 13.55 -19.02
C GLY A 206 15.26 13.83 -19.17
N PRO A 207 14.78 13.91 -20.42
CA PRO A 207 13.40 14.28 -20.73
C PRO A 207 12.43 13.19 -20.26
N GLU A 208 11.30 13.60 -19.71
CA GLU A 208 10.17 12.72 -19.40
C GLU A 208 9.58 12.17 -20.72
N ARG A 209 9.59 10.85 -20.91
CA ARG A 209 9.14 10.22 -22.17
C ARG A 209 7.74 9.63 -22.00
N GLY A 210 6.87 9.84 -23.00
CA GLY A 210 5.51 9.29 -23.03
C GLY A 210 4.41 10.30 -22.68
N ALA A 211 3.26 10.23 -23.36
CA ALA A 211 2.14 11.16 -23.20
C ALA A 211 1.41 11.02 -21.84
N GLU A 212 1.59 9.90 -21.16
CA GLU A 212 1.01 9.59 -19.84
C GLU A 212 1.85 10.13 -18.68
N GLY A 213 3.14 10.42 -18.92
CA GLY A 213 4.07 10.80 -17.86
C GLY A 213 4.03 12.28 -17.46
N ARG A 214 3.82 13.21 -18.38
CA ARG A 214 4.00 14.65 -18.14
C ARG A 214 3.35 15.16 -16.85
N GLY A 215 4.20 15.50 -15.87
CA GLY A 215 3.80 16.08 -14.57
C GLY A 215 3.46 15.04 -13.49
N LEU A 216 3.55 13.75 -13.78
CA LEU A 216 3.31 12.70 -12.80
C LEU A 216 4.40 12.69 -11.72
N VAL A 217 5.65 13.06 -12.06
CA VAL A 217 6.71 13.23 -11.06
C VAL A 217 6.29 14.26 -10.00
N ASP A 218 5.79 15.42 -10.42
CA ASP A 218 5.27 16.44 -9.50
C ASP A 218 4.10 15.93 -8.66
N GLU A 219 3.23 15.08 -9.23
CA GLU A 219 2.10 14.47 -8.51
C GLU A 219 2.56 13.40 -7.50
N LEU A 220 3.66 12.72 -7.77
CA LEU A 220 4.24 11.69 -6.90
C LEU A 220 5.14 12.27 -5.80
N VAL A 221 5.76 13.44 -6.00
CA VAL A 221 6.68 14.07 -5.04
C VAL A 221 6.13 14.11 -3.61
N PRO A 222 4.88 14.54 -3.35
CA PRO A 222 4.33 14.52 -2.00
C PRO A 222 4.29 13.12 -1.37
N PHE A 223 4.03 12.09 -2.16
CA PHE A 223 3.90 10.69 -1.70
C PHE A 223 5.26 10.08 -1.47
N ILE A 224 6.23 10.37 -2.33
CA ILE A 224 7.61 9.94 -2.14
C ILE A 224 8.19 10.62 -0.89
N ALA A 225 7.97 11.93 -0.72
CA ALA A 225 8.39 12.65 0.48
C ALA A 225 7.82 12.01 1.74
N VAL A 226 6.52 11.72 1.70
CA VAL A 226 5.77 11.10 2.77
C VAL A 226 6.31 9.70 3.10
N ALA A 227 6.54 8.85 2.10
CA ALA A 227 7.01 7.50 2.32
C ALA A 227 8.46 7.46 2.81
N VAL A 228 9.33 8.31 2.25
CA VAL A 228 10.73 8.45 2.69
C VAL A 228 10.79 8.89 4.13
N ALA A 229 10.01 9.90 4.54
CA ALA A 229 10.05 10.38 5.91
C ALA A 229 9.47 9.39 6.92
N GLY A 230 8.33 8.74 6.67
CA GLY A 230 7.84 7.77 7.64
C GLY A 230 8.76 6.54 7.78
N ALA A 231 9.60 6.26 6.78
CA ALA A 231 10.52 5.14 6.81
C ALA A 231 11.93 5.50 7.36
N ARG A 232 12.43 6.72 7.12
CA ARG A 232 13.78 7.16 7.56
C ARG A 232 13.78 8.14 8.75
N ALA A 233 12.65 8.81 9.03
CA ALA A 233 12.48 9.79 10.10
C ALA A 233 11.05 9.69 10.67
N PRO A 234 10.68 8.58 11.32
CA PRO A 234 9.31 8.35 11.82
C PRO A 234 8.83 9.47 12.75
N GLU A 235 9.73 10.15 13.46
CA GLU A 235 9.48 11.36 14.25
C GLU A 235 9.07 12.60 13.45
N ALA A 236 9.37 12.67 12.15
CA ALA A 236 8.87 13.69 11.23
C ALA A 236 7.38 13.49 10.89
N PHE A 237 6.86 12.28 11.14
CA PHE A 237 5.45 11.95 11.17
C PHE A 237 5.04 11.58 12.61
N PRO A 238 4.99 12.56 13.53
CA PRO A 238 4.50 12.26 14.87
C PRO A 238 3.13 11.63 14.73
N ALA A 239 2.92 10.51 15.44
CA ALA A 239 1.59 9.96 15.60
C ALA A 239 0.64 11.12 15.99
N PRO A 240 -0.60 11.15 15.45
CA PRO A 240 -1.55 12.20 15.77
C PRO A 240 -1.53 12.51 17.28
N GLU A 241 -1.45 13.79 17.63
CA GLU A 241 -1.12 14.24 19.00
C GLU A 241 -1.86 13.43 20.08
N ARG A 242 -1.16 12.99 21.13
CA ARG A 242 -1.75 12.17 22.22
C ARG A 242 -3.05 12.76 22.77
N GLY A 243 -3.13 14.08 22.94
CA GLY A 243 -4.36 14.76 23.36
C GLY A 243 -5.48 14.74 22.29
N GLY A 244 -5.14 14.69 21.01
CA GLY A 244 -6.09 14.50 19.92
C GLY A 244 -6.63 13.07 19.85
N VAL A 245 -5.78 12.06 20.07
CA VAL A 245 -6.19 10.65 20.12
C VAL A 245 -7.08 10.38 21.31
N GLU A 246 -6.73 10.91 22.49
CA GLU A 246 -7.50 10.69 23.71
C GLU A 246 -8.86 11.39 23.64
N ARG A 247 -8.92 12.64 23.15
CA ARG A 247 -10.21 13.32 22.86
C ARG A 247 -11.05 12.59 21.82
N ARG A 248 -10.42 12.10 20.74
CA ARG A 248 -11.10 11.32 19.69
C ARG A 248 -11.58 9.98 20.21
N LEU A 249 -10.83 9.35 21.12
CA LEU A 249 -11.20 8.10 21.77
C LEU A 249 -12.36 8.30 22.74
N GLU A 250 -12.37 9.39 23.51
CA GLU A 250 -13.53 9.74 24.35
C GLU A 250 -14.77 10.03 23.49
N ARG A 251 -14.61 10.73 22.37
CA ARG A 251 -15.70 10.95 21.42
C ARG A 251 -16.17 9.65 20.76
N ALA A 252 -15.27 8.75 20.41
CA ALA A 252 -15.56 7.41 19.88
C ALA A 252 -16.30 6.54 20.90
N LYS A 253 -15.84 6.55 22.16
CA LYS A 253 -16.46 5.85 23.29
C LYS A 253 -17.90 6.30 23.46
N ALA A 254 -18.15 7.61 23.46
CA ALA A 254 -19.49 8.18 23.58
C ALA A 254 -20.35 7.87 22.34
N LEU A 255 -19.84 8.14 21.13
CA LEU A 255 -20.59 7.98 19.88
C LEU A 255 -21.01 6.53 19.63
N TRP A 256 -20.12 5.57 19.89
CA TRP A 256 -20.36 4.16 19.61
C TRP A 256 -20.64 3.32 20.86
N SER A 257 -20.84 3.96 22.01
CA SER A 257 -21.12 3.31 23.30
C SER A 257 -20.12 2.18 23.60
N LEU A 258 -18.83 2.42 23.40
CA LEU A 258 -17.77 1.42 23.61
C LEU A 258 -17.46 1.27 25.10
N THR A 259 -17.20 0.03 25.52
CA THR A 259 -16.61 -0.19 26.86
C THR A 259 -15.16 0.29 26.88
N HIS A 260 -14.59 0.46 28.08
CA HIS A 260 -13.19 0.84 28.23
C HIS A 260 -12.26 -0.08 27.43
N ARG A 261 -12.44 -1.40 27.58
CA ARG A 261 -11.66 -2.41 26.86
C ARG A 261 -11.85 -2.37 25.35
N GLN A 262 -13.08 -2.11 24.89
CA GLN A 262 -13.38 -1.96 23.47
C GLN A 262 -12.70 -0.71 22.87
N ALA A 263 -12.56 0.35 23.65
CA ALA A 263 -11.85 1.55 23.22
C ALA A 263 -10.34 1.35 23.19
N GLU A 264 -9.74 0.65 24.16
CA GLU A 264 -8.33 0.25 24.09
C GLU A 264 -8.04 -0.56 22.81
N VAL A 265 -8.89 -1.55 22.53
CA VAL A 265 -8.80 -2.35 21.30
C VAL A 265 -9.00 -1.48 20.06
N LEU A 266 -9.98 -0.58 20.04
CA LEU A 266 -10.19 0.37 18.95
C LEU A 266 -8.94 1.21 18.67
N SER A 267 -8.31 1.76 19.70
CA SER A 267 -7.12 2.61 19.57
C SER A 267 -5.94 1.84 18.96
N LEU A 268 -5.71 0.61 19.41
CA LEU A 268 -4.64 -0.25 18.89
C LEU A 268 -4.93 -0.74 17.47
N VAL A 269 -6.19 -1.06 17.16
CA VAL A 269 -6.63 -1.38 15.79
C VAL A 269 -6.45 -0.18 14.86
N ALA A 270 -6.85 1.02 15.30
CA ALA A 270 -6.68 2.25 14.55
C ALA A 270 -5.21 2.63 14.34
N SER A 271 -4.30 2.07 15.14
CA SER A 271 -2.85 2.20 15.01
C SER A 271 -2.21 1.11 14.15
N GLY A 272 -3.01 0.21 13.56
CA GLY A 272 -2.55 -0.84 12.65
C GLY A 272 -2.11 -2.15 13.33
N ARG A 273 -2.22 -2.27 14.66
CA ARG A 273 -1.73 -3.45 15.40
C ARG A 273 -2.52 -4.72 15.12
N THR A 274 -1.84 -5.82 14.85
CA THR A 274 -2.42 -7.17 14.67
C THR A 274 -3.06 -7.70 15.96
N ASN A 275 -3.90 -8.74 15.89
CA ASN A 275 -4.53 -9.31 17.09
C ASN A 275 -3.49 -9.87 18.06
N LYS A 276 -2.38 -10.42 17.54
CA LYS A 276 -1.21 -10.88 18.32
C LYS A 276 -0.53 -9.74 19.09
N GLU A 277 -0.26 -8.63 18.42
CA GLU A 277 0.35 -7.45 19.06
C GLU A 277 -0.59 -6.83 20.09
N ILE A 278 -1.89 -6.77 19.81
CA ILE A 278 -2.90 -6.27 20.75
C ILE A 278 -2.99 -7.20 21.97
N ALA A 279 -2.99 -8.52 21.74
CA ALA A 279 -3.04 -9.52 22.81
C ALA A 279 -1.84 -9.38 23.75
N ALA A 280 -0.64 -9.21 23.18
CA ALA A 280 0.57 -8.95 23.94
C ALA A 280 0.51 -7.61 24.70
N ALA A 281 0.07 -6.53 24.05
CA ALA A 281 -0.04 -5.21 24.66
C ALA A 281 -1.06 -5.16 25.80
N LEU A 282 -2.12 -5.97 25.70
CA LEU A 282 -3.26 -5.93 26.60
C LEU A 282 -3.28 -7.09 27.62
N GLY A 283 -2.30 -8.00 27.58
CA GLY A 283 -2.19 -9.13 28.49
C GLY A 283 -3.32 -10.16 28.35
N CYS A 284 -3.78 -10.43 27.12
CA CYS A 284 -4.82 -11.42 26.85
C CYS A 284 -4.49 -12.33 25.67
N THR A 285 -5.40 -13.23 25.29
CA THR A 285 -5.20 -14.12 24.13
C THR A 285 -5.66 -13.45 22.83
N GLU A 286 -5.15 -13.91 21.68
CA GLU A 286 -5.58 -13.44 20.36
C GLU A 286 -7.09 -13.63 20.13
N GLY A 287 -7.65 -14.76 20.56
CA GLY A 287 -9.09 -15.02 20.48
C GLY A 287 -9.92 -14.04 21.32
N THR A 288 -9.40 -13.61 22.48
CA THR A 288 -10.04 -12.54 23.28
C THR A 288 -10.05 -11.22 22.52
N VAL A 289 -8.95 -10.87 21.86
CA VAL A 289 -8.88 -9.67 21.02
C VAL A 289 -9.86 -9.75 19.86
N GLU A 290 -9.95 -10.90 19.19
CA GLU A 290 -10.85 -11.11 18.06
C GLU A 290 -12.32 -10.87 18.43
N VAL A 291 -12.74 -11.34 19.61
CA VAL A 291 -14.09 -11.07 20.15
C VAL A 291 -14.30 -9.57 20.38
N HIS A 292 -13.32 -8.88 20.98
CA HIS A 292 -13.42 -7.42 21.16
C HIS A 292 -13.47 -6.67 19.84
N VAL A 293 -12.61 -7.01 18.88
CA VAL A 293 -12.60 -6.41 17.53
C VAL A 293 -13.95 -6.59 16.86
N THR A 294 -14.52 -7.81 16.89
CA THR A 294 -15.85 -8.11 16.34
C THR A 294 -16.94 -7.23 16.97
N HIS A 295 -16.91 -7.06 18.29
CA HIS A 295 -17.86 -6.21 18.98
C HIS A 295 -17.69 -4.72 18.65
N VAL A 296 -16.46 -4.24 18.55
CA VAL A 296 -16.15 -2.85 18.18
C VAL A 296 -16.61 -2.58 16.75
N LEU A 297 -16.31 -3.48 15.81
CA LEU A 297 -16.75 -3.39 14.42
C LEU A 297 -18.26 -3.23 14.31
N ARG A 298 -19.01 -4.09 15.00
CA ARG A 298 -20.47 -4.02 15.04
C ARG A 298 -20.97 -2.68 15.60
N LYS A 299 -20.42 -2.22 16.73
CA LYS A 299 -20.82 -0.97 17.38
C LYS A 299 -20.49 0.28 16.56
N CYS A 300 -19.37 0.27 15.86
CA CYS A 300 -18.94 1.36 14.99
C CYS A 300 -19.54 1.25 13.57
N GLY A 301 -20.42 0.27 13.32
CA GLY A 301 -20.98 -0.03 12.00
C GLY A 301 -19.92 -0.29 10.92
N ALA A 302 -18.70 -0.66 11.34
CA ALA A 302 -17.55 -0.84 10.46
C ALA A 302 -17.50 -2.28 9.98
N SER A 303 -17.35 -2.47 8.67
CA SER A 303 -17.34 -3.79 8.04
C SER A 303 -16.02 -4.54 8.22
N ASN A 304 -14.93 -3.86 8.63
CA ASN A 304 -13.64 -4.45 8.99
C ASN A 304 -12.74 -3.48 9.76
N ARG A 305 -11.59 -4.00 10.23
CA ARG A 305 -10.56 -3.27 10.98
C ARG A 305 -10.06 -2.00 10.28
N ALA A 306 -9.96 -2.01 8.94
CA ALA A 306 -9.51 -0.85 8.18
C ALA A 306 -10.61 0.22 8.10
N ALA A 307 -11.87 -0.18 7.86
CA ALA A 307 -13.03 0.70 7.94
C ALA A 307 -13.17 1.28 9.36
N LEU A 308 -12.89 0.48 10.39
CA LEU A 308 -12.91 0.92 11.78
C LEU A 308 -11.83 1.97 12.07
N ALA A 309 -10.60 1.75 11.60
CA ALA A 309 -9.51 2.71 11.68
C ALA A 309 -9.84 4.00 10.91
N ALA A 310 -10.35 3.87 9.68
CA ALA A 310 -10.76 4.99 8.85
C ALA A 310 -11.88 5.82 9.49
N ARG A 311 -12.89 5.16 10.10
CA ARG A 311 -13.94 5.84 10.86
C ARG A 311 -13.41 6.55 12.07
N PHE A 312 -12.52 5.90 12.81
CA PHE A 312 -11.87 6.49 13.96
C PHE A 312 -11.11 7.77 13.55
N TRP A 313 -10.35 7.76 12.46
CA TRP A 313 -9.54 8.91 12.02
C TRP A 313 -10.29 9.97 11.18
N GLY A 314 -11.32 9.57 10.43
CA GLY A 314 -11.93 10.40 9.37
C GLY A 314 -13.40 10.78 9.58
N GLU A 315 -14.18 10.04 10.39
CA GLU A 315 -15.65 10.24 10.49
C GLU A 315 -16.14 10.68 11.89
N LEU A 316 -15.23 10.87 12.85
CA LEU A 316 -15.56 11.43 14.19
C LEU A 316 -15.57 12.95 14.18
#